data_AF-A0A5S4GQZ7-F1
#
_entry.id   AF-A0A5S4GQZ7-F1
#
_cell.length_a   1.000
_cell.length_b   1.000
_cell.length_c   1.000
_cell.angle_alpha   90.00
_cell.angle_beta   90.00
_cell.angle_gamma   90.00
#
_symmetry.space_group_name_H-M   'P 1'
#
loop_
_entity.id
_entity.type
_entity.pdbx_description
1 polymer ?
#
loop_
_entity_poly.entity_id
_entity_poly.type
_entity_poly.pdbx_seq_one_letter_code
_entity_poly.pdbx_strand_id
1 'polypeptide(L)'
;MVGLVLVSHSAGLAAEAAALARGIAGADVPVAAAGGTEDGGLGTSLDLIERALLAVDQGDGVVVIPDLGSSVLTSRLVEEEGR
;
A
#
# COMPACT_ATOMS: atom_id res chain seq x y z
N MET A 1 6.40 -14.86 3.09
CA MET A 1 5.95 -14.45 1.74
C MET A 1 6.14 -12.96 1.60
N VAL A 2 6.45 -12.44 0.41
CA VAL A 2 6.54 -10.99 0.17
C VAL A 2 5.15 -10.36 0.20
N GLY A 3 4.94 -9.33 1.02
CA GLY A 3 3.71 -8.56 1.10
C GLY A 3 3.59 -7.51 -0.03
N LEU A 4 2.38 -7.03 -0.28
CA LEU A 4 2.11 -5.97 -1.26
C LEU A 4 1.26 -4.85 -0.65
N VAL A 5 1.72 -3.61 -0.76
CA VAL A 5 0.93 -2.41 -0.42
C VAL A 5 0.70 -1.58 -1.67
N LEU A 6 -0.57 -1.34 -1.98
CA LEU A 6 -1.00 -0.49 -3.09
C LEU A 6 -1.32 0.90 -2.55
N VAL A 7 -0.54 1.90 -2.95
CA VAL A 7 -0.67 3.28 -2.47
C VAL A 7 -1.31 4.15 -3.54
N SER A 8 -2.33 4.93 -3.18
CA SER A 8 -2.96 5.87 -4.11
C SER A 8 -3.45 7.15 -3.44
N HIS A 9 -3.54 8.24 -4.20
CA HIS A 9 -4.27 9.43 -3.77
C HIS A 9 -5.75 9.14 -3.47
N SER A 10 -6.33 8.09 -4.04
CA SER A 10 -7.73 7.70 -3.86
C SER A 10 -7.84 6.42 -3.04
N ALA A 11 -8.56 6.50 -1.92
CA ALA A 11 -8.89 5.34 -1.11
C ALA A 11 -9.62 4.25 -1.93
N GLY A 12 -10.55 4.68 -2.80
CA GLY A 12 -11.29 3.76 -3.66
C GLY A 12 -10.41 3.03 -4.67
N LEU A 13 -9.47 3.75 -5.30
CA LEU A 13 -8.56 3.11 -6.26
C LEU A 13 -7.65 2.07 -5.59
N ALA A 14 -7.04 2.43 -4.45
CA ALA A 14 -6.19 1.50 -3.70
C ALA A 14 -6.98 0.26 -3.25
N ALA A 15 -8.20 0.46 -2.73
CA ALA A 15 -9.05 -0.64 -2.26
C ALA A 15 -9.47 -1.60 -3.39
N GLU A 16 -9.92 -1.06 -4.53
CA GLU A 16 -10.33 -1.88 -5.69
C GLU A 16 -9.15 -2.62 -6.32
N ALA A 17 -7.97 -1.98 -6.40
CA ALA A 17 -6.77 -2.65 -6.89
C ALA A 17 -6.35 -3.82 -5.96
N ALA A 18 -6.47 -3.65 -4.64
CA ALA A 18 -6.19 -4.72 -3.68
C ALA A 18 -7.23 -5.84 -3.75
N ALA A 19 -8.51 -5.50 -3.94
CA ALA A 19 -9.58 -6.46 -4.14
C ALA A 19 -9.37 -7.26 -5.43
N LEU A 20 -8.99 -6.60 -6.53
CA LEU A 20 -8.64 -7.26 -7.78
C LEU A 20 -7.48 -8.24 -7.61
N ALA A 21 -6.40 -7.83 -6.94
CA ALA A 21 -5.25 -8.68 -6.69
C ALA A 21 -5.65 -9.95 -5.92
N ARG A 22 -6.45 -9.83 -4.84
CA ARG A 22 -6.98 -10.98 -4.11
C ARG A 22 -7.94 -11.83 -4.94
N GLY A 23 -8.76 -11.23 -5.80
CA GLY A 23 -9.67 -11.95 -6.68
C GLY A 23 -8.97 -12.83 -7.70
N ILE A 24 -7.76 -12.45 -8.14
CA ILE A 24 -6.96 -13.22 -9.10
C ILE A 24 -6.01 -14.20 -8.41
N ALA A 25 -5.33 -13.76 -7.34
CA ALA A 25 -4.24 -14.51 -6.71
C ALA A 25 -4.70 -15.36 -5.50
N GLY A 26 -5.94 -15.19 -5.03
CA GLY A 26 -6.51 -15.89 -3.87
C GLY A 26 -6.72 -14.96 -2.67
N ALA A 27 -7.68 -15.29 -1.79
CA ALA A 27 -8.06 -14.41 -0.68
C ALA A 27 -6.96 -14.25 0.39
N ASP A 28 -6.09 -15.25 0.53
CA ASP A 28 -5.06 -15.32 1.58
C ASP A 28 -3.75 -14.60 1.21
N VAL A 29 -3.67 -13.96 0.04
CA VAL A 29 -2.46 -13.22 -0.35
C VAL A 29 -2.29 -11.96 0.51
N PRO A 30 -1.08 -11.66 1.00
CA PRO A 30 -0.81 -10.53 1.89
C PRO A 30 -0.78 -9.22 1.08
N VAL A 31 -1.97 -8.70 0.75
CA VAL A 31 -2.16 -7.44 0.01
C VAL A 31 -2.95 -6.46 0.85
N ALA A 32 -2.47 -5.22 0.96
CA ALA A 32 -3.15 -4.12 1.63
C ALA A 32 -3.24 -2.89 0.73
N ALA A 33 -4.21 -2.03 1.05
CA ALA A 33 -4.45 -0.77 0.37
C ALA A 33 -4.16 0.37 1.33
N ALA A 34 -3.46 1.39 0.85
CA ALA A 34 -3.26 2.66 1.55
C ALA A 34 -3.60 3.80 0.60
N GLY A 35 -4.79 4.39 0.73
CA GLY A 35 -5.13 5.51 -0.13
C GLY A 35 -5.98 6.58 0.52
N GLY A 36 -5.82 7.79 0.01
CA GLY A 36 -6.42 8.99 0.55
C GLY A 36 -5.67 9.57 1.75
N THR A 37 -6.23 10.64 2.29
CA THR A 37 -5.84 11.21 3.59
C THR A 37 -6.56 10.49 4.72
N GLU A 38 -6.16 10.73 5.96
CA GLU A 38 -6.85 10.17 7.14
C GLU A 38 -8.31 10.62 7.24
N ASP A 39 -8.61 11.82 6.76
CA ASP A 39 -9.97 12.37 6.69
C ASP A 39 -10.79 11.83 5.50
N GLY A 40 -10.24 10.88 4.73
CA GLY A 40 -10.91 10.23 3.61
C GLY A 40 -10.92 11.05 2.31
N GLY A 41 -10.19 12.16 2.26
CA GLY A 41 -10.03 12.98 1.06
C GLY A 41 -9.00 12.41 0.08
N LEU A 42 -8.85 13.07 -1.08
CA LEU A 42 -7.77 12.76 -2.00
C LEU A 42 -6.42 13.23 -1.42
N GLY A 43 -5.43 12.34 -1.43
CA GLY A 43 -4.09 12.63 -0.92
C GLY A 43 -3.38 11.35 -0.49
N THR A 44 -2.18 11.50 0.06
CA THR A 44 -1.40 10.37 0.58
C THR A 44 -1.15 10.56 2.07
N SER A 45 -1.31 9.51 2.86
CA SER A 45 -1.00 9.50 4.30
C SER A 45 0.11 8.50 4.59
N LEU A 46 1.17 8.97 5.26
CA LEU A 46 2.26 8.11 5.73
C LEU A 46 1.74 7.08 6.73
N ASP A 47 0.92 7.50 7.69
CA ASP A 47 0.32 6.65 8.71
C ASP A 47 -0.56 5.53 8.13
N LEU A 48 -1.26 5.78 7.01
CA LEU A 48 -1.99 4.72 6.31
C LEU A 48 -1.04 3.72 5.64
N ILE A 49 0.08 4.19 5.08
CA ILE A 49 1.10 3.32 4.47
C ILE A 49 1.76 2.45 5.53
N GLU A 50 2.20 3.02 6.66
CA GLU A 50 2.84 2.28 7.75
C GLU A 50 1.92 1.21 8.33
N ARG A 51 0.63 1.53 8.53
CA ARG A 51 -0.39 0.55 8.96
C ARG A 51 -0.57 -0.58 7.94
N ALA A 52 -0.59 -0.26 6.64
CA ALA A 52 -0.71 -1.24 5.58
C ALA A 52 0.53 -2.16 5.51
N LEU A 53 1.74 -1.61 5.67
CA LEU A 53 2.98 -2.37 5.74
C LEU A 53 2.95 -3.39 6.88
N LEU A 54 2.64 -2.96 8.10
CA LEU A 54 2.55 -3.83 9.27
C LEU A 54 1.50 -4.95 9.09
N ALA A 55 0.43 -4.69 8.35
CA ALA A 55 -0.63 -5.68 8.12
C ALA A 55 -0.22 -6.78 7.15
N VAL A 56 0.75 -6.55 6.25
CA VAL A 56 1.13 -7.51 5.20
C VAL A 56 2.56 -8.03 5.32
N ASP A 57 3.37 -7.46 6.20
CA ASP A 57 4.71 -7.98 6.45
C ASP A 57 4.63 -9.36 7.13
N GLN A 58 5.23 -10.35 6.47
CA GLN A 58 5.31 -11.74 6.93
C GLN A 58 6.78 -12.20 7.03
N GLY A 59 7.74 -11.26 7.11
CA GLY A 59 9.16 -11.52 7.32
C GLY A 59 10.03 -11.55 6.07
N ASP A 60 9.45 -11.71 4.88
CA ASP A 60 10.21 -11.68 3.61
C ASP A 60 10.28 -10.27 2.99
N GLY A 61 9.72 -9.26 3.65
CA GLY A 61 9.62 -7.89 3.16
C GLY A 61 8.32 -7.57 2.43
N VAL A 62 8.19 -6.31 2.01
CA VAL A 62 6.97 -5.77 1.40
C VAL A 62 7.32 -4.94 0.17
N VAL A 63 6.60 -5.16 -0.93
CA VAL A 63 6.65 -4.32 -2.13
C VAL A 63 5.60 -3.23 -2.00
N VAL A 64 6.00 -1.97 -2.20
CA VAL A 64 5.10 -0.83 -2.21
C VAL A 64 4.92 -0.35 -3.65
N ILE A 65 3.68 -0.29 -4.13
CA ILE A 65 3.34 0.19 -5.47
C ILE A 65 2.49 1.47 -5.34
N PRO A 66 3.11 2.66 -5.45
CA PRO A 66 2.41 3.92 -5.49
C PRO A 66 1.80 4.23 -6.87
N ASP A 67 0.81 5.12 -6.89
CA ASP A 67 0.23 5.62 -8.14
C ASP A 67 1.15 6.64 -8.83
N LEU A 68 0.99 7.92 -8.54
CA LEU A 68 1.64 9.03 -9.24
C LEU A 68 2.01 10.12 -8.23
N GLY A 69 2.95 10.98 -8.59
CA GLY A 69 3.23 12.20 -7.84
C GLY A 69 3.60 11.96 -6.37
N SER A 70 2.90 12.65 -5.45
CA SER A 70 3.26 12.67 -4.02
C SER A 70 3.22 11.30 -3.35
N SER A 71 2.39 10.37 -3.85
CA SER A 71 2.30 9.01 -3.35
C SER A 71 3.65 8.28 -3.43
N VAL A 72 4.39 8.51 -4.52
CA VAL A 72 5.73 7.95 -4.70
C VAL A 72 6.67 8.51 -3.63
N LEU A 73 6.71 9.84 -3.47
CA LEU A 73 7.61 10.50 -2.51
C LEU A 73 7.33 10.09 -1.07
N THR A 74 6.05 10.00 -0.68
CA THR A 74 5.68 9.53 0.66
C THR A 74 6.02 8.05 0.85
N SER A 75 5.82 7.21 -0.17
CA SER A 75 6.20 5.79 -0.09
C SER A 75 7.71 5.59 0.08
N ARG A 76 8.54 6.50 -0.43
CA ARG A 76 9.99 6.44 -0.21
C ARG A 76 10.43 6.71 1.23
N LEU A 77 9.58 7.37 2.02
CA LEU A 77 9.89 7.63 3.43
C LEU A 77 9.95 6.35 4.27
N VAL A 78 9.33 5.28 3.79
CA VAL A 78 9.31 3.96 4.44
C VAL A 78 10.22 2.94 3.74
N GLU A 79 10.98 3.36 2.73
CA GLU A 79 12.02 2.52 2.11
C GLU A 79 13.20 2.39 3.08
N GLU A 80 13.69 1.17 3.29
CA GLU A 80 14.98 0.94 3.94
C GLU A 80 16.11 1.03 2.90
N GLU A 81 17.10 1.90 3.11
CA GLU A 81 18.24 2.00 2.20
C GLU A 81 19.09 0.70 2.22
N GLY A 82 19.23 0.05 1.06
CA GLY A 82 20.22 -1.00 0.85
C GLY A 82 19.74 -2.44 1.02
N ARG A 83 18.42 -2.69 0.98
CA ARG A 83 17.84 -4.03 0.89
C ARG A 83 16.91 -4.18 -0.32
#